data_AF-A0A1V9G498-F1
#
_entry.id   AF-A0A1V9G498-F1
#
_cell.length_a   1.000
_cell.length_b   1.000
_cell.length_c   1.000
_cell.angle_alpha   90.00
_cell.angle_beta   90.00
_cell.angle_gamma   90.00
#
_symmetry.space_group_name_H-M   'P 1'
#
loop_
_entity.id
_entity.type
_entity.pdbx_description
1 polymer ?
#
loop_
_entity_poly.entity_id
_entity_poly.type
_entity_poly.pdbx_seq_one_letter_code
_entity_poly.pdbx_strand_id
1 'polypeptide(L)'
;MQVTMKKKSNRANAQLNLFLTDADSDTQGSEKKTGNAFSFDLLDALQAPVITSNQMWADTIPERLLKNLPIERIIAYKKGEQMATYLECSIYLYTASFEAPMTHEWADITCHVSCKVLEDLFGEDRWDLVNAPKVLDDYRTSKLNELRRQIYTKRRELLKKRSKK
;
A
#
# COMPACT_ATOMS: atom_id res chain seq x y z
N MET A 1 -17.94 31.05 -61.36
CA MET A 1 -18.79 31.13 -60.15
C MET A 1 -18.01 31.85 -59.07
N GLN A 2 -18.51 32.99 -58.59
CA GLN A 2 -17.99 33.69 -57.42
C GLN A 2 -18.40 32.96 -56.15
N VAL A 3 -17.52 32.87 -55.13
CA VAL A 3 -17.74 33.24 -53.72
C VAL A 3 -16.34 33.45 -53.07
N THR A 4 -15.80 34.68 -52.97
CA THR A 4 -15.69 35.57 -51.77
C THR A 4 -15.18 34.88 -50.47
N MET A 5 -13.94 35.12 -49.99
CA MET A 5 -13.43 36.21 -49.10
C MET A 5 -12.87 35.57 -47.80
N LYS A 6 -11.54 35.62 -47.55
CA LYS A 6 -10.83 36.45 -46.53
C LYS A 6 -11.42 36.33 -45.10
N LYS A 7 -10.66 36.05 -44.03
CA LYS A 7 -9.51 36.85 -43.53
C LYS A 7 -8.79 36.15 -42.35
N LYS A 8 -7.54 36.55 -42.15
CA LYS A 8 -6.53 36.19 -41.12
C LYS A 8 -6.88 36.56 -39.66
N SER A 9 -5.99 36.08 -38.76
CA SER A 9 -5.62 36.56 -37.41
C SER A 9 -6.31 35.80 -36.28
N ASN A 10 -5.66 35.32 -35.21
CA ASN A 10 -4.69 36.05 -34.39
C ASN A 10 -3.76 35.08 -33.59
N ARG A 11 -2.51 35.49 -33.39
CA ARG A 11 -1.57 34.93 -32.41
C ARG A 11 -1.94 35.39 -30.99
N ALA A 12 -1.50 34.60 -30.02
CA ALA A 12 -1.16 34.95 -28.63
C ALA A 12 -2.27 34.99 -27.57
N ASN A 13 -1.86 34.50 -26.38
CA ASN A 13 -2.53 34.45 -25.07
C ASN A 13 -3.50 33.27 -24.89
N ALA A 14 -3.40 32.39 -23.89
CA ALA A 14 -2.92 32.62 -22.53
C ALA A 14 -2.29 31.37 -21.89
N GLN A 15 -1.01 31.46 -21.53
CA GLN A 15 -0.58 31.00 -20.21
C GLN A 15 -1.24 31.90 -19.15
N LEU A 16 -1.47 31.36 -17.95
CA LEU A 16 -2.13 31.95 -16.77
C LEU A 16 -3.64 31.72 -16.68
N ASN A 17 -4.01 30.55 -16.17
CA ASN A 17 -5.11 30.43 -15.20
C ASN A 17 -4.52 29.92 -13.88
N LEU A 18 -3.62 30.73 -13.31
CA LEU A 18 -2.98 30.55 -12.00
C LEU A 18 -3.77 31.23 -10.87
N PHE A 19 -4.89 31.90 -11.13
CA PHE A 19 -5.68 32.55 -10.10
C PHE A 19 -7.18 32.38 -10.30
N LEU A 20 -7.84 32.16 -9.16
CA LEU A 20 -9.26 31.89 -8.92
C LEU A 20 -10.19 32.84 -9.69
N THR A 21 -11.31 32.29 -10.13
CA THR A 21 -12.55 33.05 -10.36
C THR A 21 -13.65 32.37 -9.58
N ASP A 22 -14.21 33.14 -8.64
CA ASP A 22 -15.38 32.78 -7.83
C ASP A 22 -16.58 32.44 -8.72
N ALA A 23 -17.10 31.23 -8.54
CA ALA A 23 -18.46 30.86 -8.90
C ALA A 23 -18.95 29.88 -7.83
N ASP A 24 -19.50 30.44 -6.75
CA ASP A 24 -20.30 29.70 -5.78
C ASP A 24 -21.56 29.14 -6.45
N SER A 25 -21.78 27.83 -6.34
CA SER A 25 -23.03 27.28 -5.77
C SER A 25 -23.03 25.75 -5.77
N ASP A 26 -23.22 25.17 -4.57
CA ASP A 26 -23.67 23.79 -4.28
C ASP A 26 -22.73 22.61 -4.57
N THR A 27 -21.56 22.58 -3.92
CA THR A 27 -20.77 21.33 -3.79
C THR A 27 -20.12 21.13 -2.42
N GLN A 28 -20.72 21.68 -1.35
CA GLN A 28 -20.13 21.61 0.00
C GLN A 28 -20.22 20.21 0.67
N GLY A 29 -20.96 19.26 0.08
CA GLY A 29 -21.21 17.93 0.67
C GLY A 29 -20.27 16.80 0.21
N SER A 30 -19.75 16.87 -1.03
CA SER A 30 -18.93 15.77 -1.60
C SER A 30 -17.43 15.98 -1.40
N GLU A 31 -16.93 17.23 -1.52
CA GLU A 31 -15.50 17.53 -1.40
C GLU A 31 -14.94 17.25 0.00
N LYS A 32 -15.71 17.57 1.05
CA LYS A 32 -15.32 17.28 2.45
C LYS A 32 -15.16 15.78 2.70
N LYS A 33 -15.94 14.92 2.03
CA LYS A 33 -15.88 13.47 2.19
C LYS A 33 -14.67 12.88 1.46
N THR A 34 -14.37 13.37 0.26
CA THR A 34 -13.24 12.93 -0.56
C THR A 34 -11.90 13.40 0.02
N GLY A 35 -11.82 14.65 0.50
CA GLY A 35 -10.62 15.19 1.15
C GLY A 35 -10.27 14.47 2.45
N ASN A 36 -11.28 14.10 3.24
CA ASN A 36 -11.08 13.31 4.46
C ASN A 36 -10.63 11.87 4.16
N ALA A 37 -11.18 11.24 3.10
CA ALA A 37 -10.77 9.90 2.68
C ALA A 37 -9.31 9.86 2.20
N PHE A 38 -8.91 10.80 1.34
CA PHE A 38 -7.52 10.92 0.86
C PHE A 38 -6.54 11.15 2.02
N SER A 39 -6.87 12.07 2.93
CA SER A 39 -6.04 12.37 4.09
C SER A 39 -5.88 11.15 4.99
N PHE A 40 -6.96 10.40 5.22
CA PHE A 40 -6.91 9.16 6.00
C PHE A 40 -6.07 8.08 5.32
N ASP A 41 -6.19 7.90 4.01
CA ASP A 41 -5.40 6.93 3.27
C ASP A 41 -3.90 7.25 3.30
N LEU A 42 -3.54 8.53 3.21
CA LEU A 42 -2.16 8.98 3.36
C LEU A 42 -1.62 8.74 4.78
N LEU A 43 -2.43 9.04 5.81
CA LEU A 43 -2.08 8.73 7.20
C LEU A 43 -1.95 7.22 7.45
N ASP A 44 -2.76 6.39 6.79
CA ASP A 44 -2.65 4.94 6.83
C ASP A 44 -1.33 4.46 6.21
N ALA A 45 -0.98 4.98 5.04
CA ALA A 45 0.26 4.59 4.39
C ALA A 45 1.50 4.99 5.21
N LEU A 46 1.51 6.19 5.80
CA LEU A 46 2.68 6.75 6.48
C LEU A 46 2.79 6.38 7.95
N GLN A 47 1.67 6.34 8.67
CA GLN A 47 1.68 6.33 10.15
C GLN A 47 0.83 5.22 10.76
N ALA A 48 0.22 4.34 9.97
CA ALA A 48 -0.46 3.18 10.55
C ALA A 48 0.54 2.31 11.32
N PRO A 49 0.12 1.73 12.45
CA PRO A 49 0.98 0.82 13.19
C PRO A 49 1.37 -0.39 12.32
N VAL A 50 2.53 -0.96 12.61
CA VAL A 50 2.94 -2.26 12.06
C VAL A 50 2.23 -3.34 12.88
N ILE A 51 1.61 -4.30 12.20
CA ILE A 51 0.91 -5.42 12.87
C ILE A 51 1.88 -6.59 12.94
N THR A 52 2.13 -7.06 14.16
CA THR A 52 2.89 -8.29 14.44
C THR A 52 1.94 -9.35 14.98
N SER A 53 2.31 -10.64 14.94
CA SER A 53 1.51 -11.68 15.60
C SER A 53 1.55 -11.48 17.12
N ASN A 54 2.72 -11.13 17.63
CA ASN A 54 3.00 -10.90 19.03
C ASN A 54 3.87 -9.64 19.18
N GLN A 55 3.47 -8.75 20.10
CA GLN A 55 4.17 -7.49 20.34
C GLN A 55 5.54 -7.70 21.00
N MET A 56 5.75 -8.83 21.68
CA MET A 56 7.00 -9.15 22.37
C MET A 56 8.20 -9.31 21.43
N TRP A 57 7.95 -9.60 20.15
CA TRP A 57 8.97 -9.75 19.12
C TRP A 57 9.11 -8.52 18.21
N ALA A 58 8.46 -7.40 18.54
CA ALA A 58 8.47 -6.22 17.67
C ALA A 58 9.86 -5.56 17.59
N ASP A 59 10.67 -5.68 18.63
CA ASP A 59 12.04 -5.16 18.70
C ASP A 59 13.06 -5.98 17.90
N THR A 60 12.74 -7.24 17.57
CA THR A 60 13.60 -8.13 16.77
C THR A 60 13.44 -7.93 15.27
N ILE A 61 12.49 -7.10 14.84
CA ILE A 61 12.23 -6.86 13.42
C ILE A 61 13.40 -6.07 12.81
N PRO A 62 14.02 -6.56 11.72
CA PRO A 62 15.11 -5.84 11.07
C PRO A 62 14.71 -4.42 10.63
N GLU A 63 15.49 -3.42 11.06
CA GLU A 63 15.22 -2.00 10.77
C GLU A 63 15.12 -1.72 9.26
N ARG A 64 15.90 -2.44 8.43
CA ARG A 64 15.84 -2.32 6.96
C ARG A 64 14.46 -2.63 6.37
N LEU A 65 13.69 -3.52 7.01
CA LEU A 65 12.33 -3.83 6.59
C LEU A 65 11.39 -2.69 6.98
N LEU A 66 11.51 -2.20 8.22
CA LEU A 66 10.68 -1.11 8.72
C LEU A 66 10.85 0.19 7.93
N LYS A 67 12.08 0.50 7.48
CA LYS A 67 12.39 1.69 6.68
C LYS A 67 11.66 1.73 5.33
N ASN A 68 11.45 0.58 4.70
CA ASN A 68 10.79 0.48 3.39
C ASN A 68 9.26 0.42 3.47
N LEU A 69 8.71 0.14 4.65
CA LEU A 69 7.30 -0.12 4.87
C LEU A 69 6.36 1.05 4.48
N PRO A 70 6.67 2.32 4.79
CA PRO A 70 5.85 3.44 4.32
C PRO A 70 5.81 3.55 2.79
N ILE A 71 6.94 3.30 2.11
CA ILE A 71 7.05 3.38 0.65
C ILE A 71 6.19 2.29 0.02
N GLU A 72 6.31 1.05 0.51
CA GLU A 72 5.51 -0.09 0.04
C GLU A 72 4.01 0.16 0.20
N ARG A 73 3.58 0.74 1.32
CA ARG A 73 2.17 1.09 1.54
C ARG A 73 1.67 2.18 0.58
N ILE A 74 2.50 3.18 0.28
CA ILE A 74 2.17 4.22 -0.72
C ILE A 74 2.03 3.59 -2.11
N ILE A 75 2.92 2.67 -2.48
CA ILE A 75 2.86 1.97 -3.76
C ILE A 75 1.56 1.15 -3.84
N ALA A 76 1.22 0.40 -2.79
CA ALA A 76 -0.03 -0.36 -2.71
C ALA A 76 -1.26 0.56 -2.83
N TYR A 77 -1.26 1.71 -2.13
CA TYR A 77 -2.33 2.71 -2.24
C TYR A 77 -2.47 3.24 -3.67
N LYS A 78 -1.36 3.60 -4.32
CA LYS A 78 -1.36 4.08 -5.72
C LYS A 78 -1.87 3.04 -6.71
N LYS A 79 -1.65 1.75 -6.42
CA LYS A 79 -2.17 0.62 -7.20
C LYS A 79 -3.66 0.32 -6.91
N GLY A 80 -4.27 1.00 -5.94
CA GLY A 80 -5.64 0.72 -5.50
C GLY A 80 -5.76 -0.58 -4.69
N GLU A 81 -4.66 -1.12 -4.17
CA GLU A 81 -4.67 -2.33 -3.36
C GLU A 81 -5.17 -2.05 -1.94
N GLN A 82 -6.29 -2.69 -1.56
CA GLN A 82 -6.84 -2.63 -0.21
C GLN A 82 -6.41 -3.85 0.62
N MET A 83 -5.12 -4.15 0.58
CA MET A 83 -4.51 -5.33 1.20
C MET A 83 -3.15 -4.95 1.77
N ALA A 84 -2.69 -5.69 2.77
CA ALA A 84 -1.35 -5.49 3.30
C ALA A 84 -0.30 -5.84 2.24
N THR A 85 0.85 -5.19 2.32
CA THR A 85 1.98 -5.45 1.44
C THR A 85 2.59 -6.82 1.74
N TYR A 86 3.36 -7.38 0.80
CA TYR A 86 4.15 -8.59 1.08
C TYR A 86 5.14 -8.35 2.23
N LEU A 87 5.71 -7.15 2.32
CA LEU A 87 6.57 -6.74 3.42
C LEU A 87 5.87 -6.80 4.79
N GLU A 88 4.63 -6.29 4.90
CA GLU A 88 3.85 -6.40 6.14
C GLU A 88 3.55 -7.84 6.51
N CYS A 89 3.25 -8.69 5.52
CA CYS A 89 3.04 -10.11 5.75
C CYS A 89 4.33 -10.82 6.19
N SER A 90 5.47 -10.47 5.59
CA SER A 90 6.79 -10.98 5.99
C SER A 90 7.08 -10.66 7.44
N ILE A 91 6.84 -9.42 7.88
CA ILE A 91 7.03 -9.01 9.28
C ILE A 91 6.09 -9.80 10.22
N TYR A 92 4.81 -9.91 9.86
CA TYR A 92 3.84 -10.65 10.67
C TYR A 92 4.26 -12.11 10.84
N LEU A 93 4.58 -12.79 9.73
CA LEU A 93 5.00 -14.19 9.72
C LEU A 93 6.34 -14.40 10.42
N TYR A 94 7.29 -13.47 10.25
CA TYR A 94 8.56 -13.47 10.98
C TYR A 94 8.32 -13.51 12.49
N THR A 95 7.48 -12.61 13.02
CA THR A 95 7.16 -12.61 14.46
C THR A 95 6.38 -13.85 14.92
N ALA A 96 5.53 -14.41 14.04
CA ALA A 96 4.78 -15.63 14.34
C ALA A 96 5.69 -16.86 14.44
N SER A 97 6.78 -16.90 13.66
CA SER A 97 7.71 -18.03 13.62
C SER A 97 8.47 -18.24 14.94
N PHE A 98 8.60 -17.20 15.76
CA PHE A 98 9.24 -17.29 17.07
C PHE A 98 8.33 -17.81 18.18
N GLU A 99 7.02 -17.76 17.98
CA GLU A 99 6.05 -18.18 19.00
C GLU A 99 5.81 -19.68 18.97
N ALA A 100 5.71 -20.26 17.77
CA ALA A 100 5.50 -21.68 17.58
C ALA A 100 6.01 -22.13 16.19
N PRO A 101 6.37 -23.42 16.03
CA PRO A 101 6.66 -23.96 14.71
C PRO A 101 5.43 -23.85 13.81
N MET A 102 5.64 -23.36 12.58
CA MET A 102 4.59 -23.24 11.59
C MET A 102 4.24 -24.59 10.98
N THR A 103 3.00 -24.74 10.51
CA THR A 103 2.65 -25.86 9.64
C THR A 103 3.40 -25.76 8.32
N HIS A 104 3.56 -26.87 7.60
CA HIS A 104 4.23 -26.89 6.29
C HIS A 104 3.65 -25.86 5.32
N GLU A 105 2.32 -25.70 5.32
CA GLU A 105 1.62 -24.70 4.51
C GLU A 105 2.10 -23.27 4.80
N TRP A 106 2.13 -22.89 6.08
CA TRP A 106 2.56 -21.55 6.49
C TRP A 106 4.06 -21.34 6.38
N ALA A 107 4.86 -22.41 6.51
CA ALA A 107 6.29 -22.37 6.23
C ALA A 107 6.56 -22.04 4.76
N ASP A 108 5.88 -22.72 3.83
CA ASP A 108 5.95 -22.45 2.38
C ASP A 108 5.56 -21.00 2.06
N ILE A 109 4.45 -20.52 2.63
CA ILE A 109 3.98 -19.13 2.46
C ILE A 109 5.02 -18.16 3.01
N THR A 110 5.59 -18.43 4.19
CA THR A 110 6.60 -17.56 4.83
C THR A 110 7.87 -17.48 4.01
N CYS A 111 8.36 -18.61 3.51
CA CYS A 111 9.53 -18.67 2.65
C CYS A 111 9.28 -17.92 1.33
N HIS A 112 8.12 -18.14 0.69
CA HIS A 112 7.73 -17.44 -0.53
C HIS A 112 7.67 -15.92 -0.32
N VAL A 113 6.93 -15.46 0.69
CA VAL A 113 6.75 -14.04 0.99
C VAL A 113 8.09 -13.38 1.33
N SER A 114 8.94 -14.06 2.10
CA SER A 114 10.25 -13.53 2.49
C SER A 114 11.20 -13.42 1.30
N CYS A 115 11.27 -14.45 0.44
CA CYS A 115 12.11 -14.39 -0.76
C CYS A 115 11.64 -13.29 -1.72
N LYS A 116 10.33 -13.16 -1.92
CA LYS A 116 9.76 -12.10 -2.75
C LYS A 116 10.08 -10.70 -2.24
N VAL A 117 9.99 -10.48 -0.92
CA VAL A 117 10.38 -9.20 -0.30
C VAL A 117 11.88 -8.93 -0.46
N LEU A 118 12.71 -9.96 -0.32
CA LEU A 118 14.16 -9.84 -0.50
C LEU A 118 14.54 -9.47 -1.93
N GLU A 119 13.90 -10.11 -2.91
CA GLU A 119 14.07 -9.84 -4.33
C GLU A 119 13.55 -8.43 -4.69
N ASP A 120 12.30 -8.11 -4.35
CA ASP A 120 11.63 -6.87 -4.74
C ASP A 120 12.28 -5.61 -4.13
N LEU A 121 12.72 -5.69 -2.86
CA LEU A 121 13.22 -4.51 -2.12
C LEU A 121 14.74 -4.40 -2.07
N PHE A 122 15.46 -5.53 -2.12
CA PHE A 122 16.90 -5.55 -1.90
C PHE A 122 17.66 -6.16 -3.08
N GLY A 123 16.97 -6.70 -4.10
CA GLY A 123 17.61 -7.40 -5.21
C GLY A 123 18.33 -8.68 -4.77
N GLU A 124 17.95 -9.25 -3.64
CA GLU A 124 18.57 -10.44 -3.06
C GLU A 124 17.80 -11.70 -3.46
N ASP A 125 18.34 -12.47 -4.41
CA ASP A 125 17.79 -13.80 -4.74
C ASP A 125 18.21 -14.84 -3.69
N ARG A 126 17.21 -15.38 -2.98
CA ARG A 126 17.37 -16.42 -1.96
C ARG A 126 16.50 -17.65 -2.21
N TRP A 127 15.80 -17.72 -3.35
CA TRP A 127 14.79 -18.75 -3.59
C TRP A 127 15.35 -20.16 -3.47
N ASP A 128 16.49 -20.41 -4.11
CA ASP A 128 17.11 -21.73 -4.15
C ASP A 128 17.82 -22.08 -2.83
N LEU A 129 18.27 -21.06 -2.06
CA LEU A 129 18.95 -21.26 -0.78
C LEU A 129 18.04 -21.87 0.27
N VAL A 130 16.79 -21.42 0.32
CA VAL A 130 15.78 -21.90 1.28
C VAL A 130 14.79 -22.88 0.67
N ASN A 131 15.01 -23.27 -0.60
CA ASN A 131 14.12 -24.13 -1.37
C ASN A 131 12.65 -23.66 -1.32
N ALA A 132 12.45 -22.34 -1.48
CA ALA A 132 11.14 -21.72 -1.37
C ALA A 132 10.30 -21.94 -2.64
N PRO A 133 8.98 -22.17 -2.52
CA PRO A 133 8.12 -22.26 -3.70
C PRO A 133 7.98 -20.88 -4.37
N LYS A 134 8.52 -20.73 -5.58
CA LYS A 134 8.42 -19.49 -6.39
C LYS A 134 6.97 -19.13 -6.74
N VAL A 135 6.09 -20.13 -6.84
CA VAL A 135 4.66 -19.96 -7.09
C VAL A 135 3.89 -20.72 -6.02
N LEU A 136 2.92 -20.05 -5.40
CA LEU A 136 1.99 -20.67 -4.46
C LEU A 136 0.79 -21.23 -5.24
N ASP A 137 0.28 -22.38 -4.82
CA ASP A 137 -0.99 -22.89 -5.34
C ASP A 137 -2.18 -21.99 -4.94
N ASP A 138 -3.35 -22.26 -5.51
CA ASP A 138 -4.56 -21.47 -5.29
C ASP A 138 -4.97 -21.43 -3.82
N TYR A 139 -4.77 -22.53 -3.09
CA TYR A 139 -5.15 -22.65 -1.69
C TYR A 139 -4.25 -21.78 -0.79
N ARG A 140 -2.93 -21.92 -0.91
CA ARG A 140 -1.93 -21.10 -0.20
C ARG A 140 -2.04 -19.63 -0.58
N THR A 141 -2.32 -19.33 -1.85
CA THR A 141 -2.56 -17.97 -2.33
C THR A 141 -3.80 -17.36 -1.69
N SER A 142 -4.90 -18.13 -1.59
CA SER A 142 -6.12 -17.70 -0.92
C SER A 142 -5.88 -17.37 0.56
N LYS A 143 -5.13 -18.23 1.26
CA LYS A 143 -4.73 -18.05 2.67
C LYS A 143 -3.86 -16.83 2.90
N LEU A 144 -2.87 -16.62 2.04
CA LEU A 144 -2.05 -15.41 2.07
C LEU A 144 -2.91 -14.16 1.84
N ASN A 145 -3.82 -14.17 0.87
CA ASN A 145 -4.71 -13.04 0.62
C ASN A 145 -5.67 -12.77 1.78
N GLU A 146 -6.12 -13.81 2.48
CA GLU A 146 -6.89 -13.67 3.72
C GLU A 146 -6.06 -12.95 4.80
N LEU A 147 -4.83 -13.40 5.05
CA LEU A 147 -3.91 -12.75 5.98
C LEU A 147 -3.67 -11.28 5.60
N ARG A 148 -3.41 -11.01 4.31
CA ARG A 148 -3.21 -9.65 3.79
C ARG A 148 -4.41 -8.74 4.09
N ARG A 149 -5.64 -9.24 3.94
CA ARG A 149 -6.87 -8.49 4.26
C ARG A 149 -7.02 -8.26 5.76
N GLN A 150 -6.71 -9.26 6.58
CA GLN A 150 -6.79 -9.16 8.03
C GLN A 150 -5.82 -8.08 8.57
N ILE A 151 -4.56 -8.10 8.14
CA ILE A 151 -3.55 -7.11 8.54
C ILE A 151 -3.98 -5.69 8.12
N TYR A 152 -4.42 -5.53 6.87
CA TYR A 152 -4.88 -4.24 6.34
C TYR A 152 -6.08 -3.68 7.11
N THR A 153 -7.06 -4.53 7.41
CA THR A 153 -8.24 -4.12 8.19
C THR A 153 -7.82 -3.71 9.59
N LYS A 154 -7.00 -4.53 10.25
CA LYS A 154 -6.55 -4.30 11.63
C LYS A 154 -5.76 -3.01 11.79
N ARG A 155 -4.81 -2.72 10.89
CA ARG A 155 -4.01 -1.48 10.98
C ARG A 155 -4.88 -0.23 10.84
N ARG A 156 -5.90 -0.26 9.96
CA ARG A 156 -6.82 0.86 9.76
C ARG A 156 -7.75 1.05 10.94
N GLU A 157 -8.23 -0.03 11.55
CA GLU A 157 -8.99 0.04 12.80
C GLU A 157 -8.19 0.71 13.92
N LEU A 158 -6.92 0.32 14.09
CA LEU A 158 -6.04 0.90 15.10
C LEU A 158 -5.75 2.37 14.82
N LEU A 159 -5.53 2.75 13.56
CA LEU A 159 -5.33 4.14 13.19
C LEU A 159 -6.57 5.00 13.49
N LYS A 160 -7.77 4.50 13.15
CA LYS A 160 -9.05 5.17 13.50
C LYS A 160 -9.24 5.32 15.00
N LYS A 161 -8.79 4.35 15.80
CA LYS A 161 -8.82 4.43 17.26
C LYS A 161 -7.84 5.49 17.78
N ARG A 162 -6.68 5.64 17.15
CA ARG A 162 -5.68 6.68 17.50
C ARG A 162 -6.16 8.08 17.15
N SER A 163 -6.84 8.26 16.02
CA SER A 163 -7.34 9.57 15.57
C SER A 163 -8.57 10.07 16.35
N LYS A 164 -9.17 9.23 17.19
CA LYS A 164 -10.32 9.57 18.05
C LYS A 164 -9.93 9.91 19.49
N LYS A 165 -8.66 9.70 19.86
CA LYS A 165 -8.10 10.15 21.13
C LYS A 165 -7.60 11.57 20.99
#